data_AF-A0A6N8H7J7-F1
#
_entry.id   AF-A0A6N8H7J7-F1
#
_cell.length_a   1.000
_cell.length_b   1.000
_cell.length_c   1.000
_cell.angle_alpha   90.00
_cell.angle_beta   90.00
_cell.angle_gamma   90.00
#
_symmetry.space_group_name_H-M   'P 1'
#
loop_
_entity.id
_entity.type
_entity.pdbx_description
1 polymer ?
#
loop_
_entity_poly.entity_id
_entity_poly.type
_entity_poly.pdbx_seq_one_letter_code
_entity_poly.pdbx_strand_id
1 'polypeptide(L)'
;MAVRAGFYRDPRRRGCVRPHPGWHEADGPDRPHLREAPVTVAAKTGSPQLADTLPGGSHYVNSVLIGYAPADDPQIAMAVVLEYGGGGANAAPVMRAVLDAWFE
;
A
#
# COMPACT_ATOMS: atom_id res chain seq x y z
N MET A 1 -8.12 10.22 11.33
CA MET A 1 -7.99 8.74 11.48
C MET A 1 -6.55 8.44 11.85
N ALA A 2 -6.32 7.94 13.05
CA ALA A 2 -4.99 7.85 13.65
C ALA A 2 -4.18 6.68 13.09
N VAL A 3 -3.00 6.96 12.58
CA VAL A 3 -1.96 5.96 12.33
C VAL A 3 -1.32 5.62 13.68
N ARG A 4 -1.52 4.40 14.18
CA ARG A 4 -0.67 3.85 15.23
C ARG A 4 0.39 2.97 14.57
N ALA A 5 1.46 3.60 14.10
CA ALA A 5 2.67 2.91 13.67
C ALA A 5 3.45 2.50 14.94
N GLY A 6 3.22 1.27 15.40
CA GLY A 6 4.04 0.69 16.45
C GLY A 6 5.37 0.22 15.87
N PHE A 7 6.44 0.98 16.12
CA PHE A 7 7.81 0.53 15.86
C PHE A 7 8.27 -0.35 17.04
N TYR A 8 8.49 -1.64 16.81
CA TYR A 8 9.19 -2.52 17.76
C TYR A 8 10.53 -2.94 17.16
N ARG A 9 11.64 -2.60 17.85
CA ARG A 9 13.01 -2.99 17.48
C ARG A 9 13.41 -4.25 18.25
N ASP A 10 13.63 -5.36 17.57
CA ASP A 10 14.36 -6.52 18.11
C ASP A 10 15.87 -6.31 17.91
N PRO A 11 16.68 -6.21 18.98
CA PRO A 11 18.12 -6.00 18.88
C PRO A 11 18.91 -7.19 18.29
N ARG A 12 18.28 -8.35 18.03
CA ARG A 12 18.96 -9.58 17.57
C ARG A 12 18.81 -9.87 16.07
N ARG A 13 18.01 -9.10 15.33
CA ARG A 13 17.78 -9.33 13.90
C ARG A 13 17.89 -8.02 13.13
N ARG A 14 18.92 -7.89 12.31
CA ARG A 14 19.07 -6.75 11.40
C ARG A 14 17.99 -6.86 10.32
N GLY A 15 17.07 -5.88 10.27
CA GLY A 15 16.64 -5.35 8.98
C GLY A 15 15.22 -5.61 8.46
N CYS A 16 14.31 -6.32 9.14
CA CYS A 16 12.93 -6.45 8.65
C CYS A 16 11.90 -6.08 9.71
N VAL A 17 11.16 -4.99 9.47
CA VAL A 17 9.90 -4.71 10.18
C VAL A 17 8.91 -5.75 9.71
N ARG A 18 8.78 -6.86 10.47
CA ARG A 18 7.66 -7.76 10.27
C ARG A 18 6.39 -7.02 10.70
N PRO A 19 5.38 -6.97 9.84
CA PRO A 19 4.16 -6.29 10.21
C PRO A 19 3.37 -7.17 11.22
N HIS A 20 2.50 -6.57 12.03
CA HIS A 20 1.73 -7.24 13.10
C HIS A 20 1.05 -8.53 12.56
N PRO A 21 0.75 -9.57 13.34
CA PRO A 21 0.11 -10.82 12.87
C PRO A 21 -1.19 -10.70 12.04
N GLY A 22 -1.74 -9.50 11.82
CA GLY A 22 -2.81 -9.21 10.86
C GLY A 22 -2.35 -8.64 9.51
N TRP A 23 -1.07 -8.76 9.15
CA TRP A 23 -0.48 -8.28 7.90
C TRP A 23 -0.02 -9.42 6.98
N HIS A 24 -0.68 -10.57 7.07
CA HIS A 24 -0.54 -11.60 6.06
C HIS A 24 -1.52 -11.31 4.93
N GLU A 25 -0.93 -11.08 3.76
CA GLU A 25 -1.61 -10.87 2.49
C GLU A 25 -2.47 -9.61 2.43
N ALA A 26 -2.71 -9.13 1.20
CA ALA A 26 -3.57 -8.00 0.94
C ALA A 26 -4.95 -8.26 1.56
N ASP A 27 -5.18 -7.77 2.78
CA ASP A 27 -6.45 -7.88 3.49
C ASP A 27 -7.29 -6.58 3.42
N GLY A 28 -6.90 -5.66 2.52
CA GLY A 28 -7.60 -4.42 2.19
C GLY A 28 -8.40 -4.50 0.89
N PRO A 29 -9.06 -3.42 0.45
CA PRO A 29 -9.82 -3.38 -0.82
C PRO A 29 -8.96 -3.56 -2.09
N ASP A 30 -7.64 -3.58 -1.96
CA ASP A 30 -6.62 -3.83 -2.98
C ASP A 30 -6.37 -5.32 -3.29
N ARG A 31 -7.04 -6.25 -2.59
CA ARG A 31 -6.81 -7.72 -2.68
C ARG A 31 -6.62 -8.29 -4.08
N PRO A 32 -7.47 -7.98 -5.09
CA PRO A 32 -7.42 -8.72 -6.35
C PRO A 32 -6.11 -8.51 -7.09
N HIS A 33 -5.60 -7.28 -7.12
CA HIS A 33 -4.48 -6.90 -7.97
C HIS A 33 -3.13 -7.35 -7.41
N LEU A 34 -2.96 -7.28 -6.08
CA LEU A 34 -1.68 -7.60 -5.43
C LEU A 34 -1.54 -9.08 -5.05
N ARG A 35 -2.65 -9.84 -4.96
CA ARG A 35 -2.59 -11.30 -4.75
C ARG A 35 -2.01 -12.07 -5.92
N GLU A 36 -2.22 -11.56 -7.13
CA GLU A 36 -1.75 -12.18 -8.36
C GLU A 36 -0.35 -11.68 -8.79
N ALA A 37 0.32 -10.88 -7.95
CA ALA A 37 1.65 -10.36 -8.23
C ALA A 37 2.72 -11.47 -8.24
N PRO A 38 3.83 -11.31 -8.98
CA PRO A 38 4.89 -12.32 -9.10
C PRO A 38 5.63 -12.60 -7.78
N VAL A 39 5.54 -11.68 -6.81
CA VAL A 39 6.17 -11.77 -5.49
C VAL A 39 5.22 -11.31 -4.39
N THR A 40 5.43 -11.78 -3.16
CA THR A 40 4.64 -11.33 -2.00
C THR A 40 4.84 -9.84 -1.75
N VAL A 41 3.75 -9.08 -1.67
CA VAL A 41 3.78 -7.63 -1.44
C VAL A 41 3.25 -7.31 -0.05
N ALA A 42 3.98 -6.48 0.70
CA ALA A 42 3.47 -5.84 1.90
C ALA A 42 3.09 -4.40 1.56
N ALA A 43 1.81 -4.06 1.66
CA ALA A 43 1.30 -2.74 1.27
C ALA A 43 0.20 -2.21 2.19
N LYS A 44 -0.01 -0.90 2.13
CA LYS A 44 -1.08 -0.19 2.85
C LYS A 44 -1.76 0.83 1.95
N THR A 45 -3.08 0.73 1.88
CA THR A 45 -3.96 1.70 1.20
C THR A 45 -4.25 2.94 2.06
N GLY A 46 -4.43 4.07 1.38
CA GLY A 46 -4.87 5.34 1.93
C GLY A 46 -5.83 6.05 0.96
N SER A 47 -6.82 6.74 1.52
CA SER A 47 -7.81 7.52 0.78
C SER A 47 -7.91 8.95 1.35
N PRO A 48 -6.82 9.75 1.30
CA PRO A 48 -6.84 11.09 1.89
C PRO A 48 -7.85 11.99 1.20
N GLN A 49 -8.64 12.68 2.03
CA GLN A 49 -9.63 13.65 1.58
C GLN A 49 -8.97 14.99 1.30
N LEU A 50 -9.36 15.64 0.21
CA LEU A 50 -8.91 16.98 -0.17
C LEU A 50 -9.75 18.04 0.54
N ALA A 51 -9.21 19.26 0.64
CA ALA A 51 -9.96 20.41 1.12
C ALA A 51 -11.15 20.72 0.19
N ASP A 52 -10.97 20.53 -1.11
CA ASP A 52 -12.00 20.76 -2.12
C ASP A 52 -13.15 19.76 -2.03
N THR A 53 -14.35 20.26 -2.30
CA THR A 53 -15.60 19.48 -2.26
C THR A 53 -16.29 19.43 -3.60
N LEU A 54 -16.94 18.31 -3.88
CA LEU A 54 -17.90 18.14 -4.96
C LEU A 54 -19.15 19.01 -4.72
N PRO A 55 -19.96 19.31 -5.75
CA PRO A 55 -21.22 20.05 -5.62
C PRO A 55 -22.23 19.47 -4.60
N GLY A 56 -22.05 18.22 -4.18
CA GLY A 56 -22.85 17.55 -3.15
C GLY A 56 -22.28 17.63 -1.72
N GLY A 57 -21.21 18.39 -1.49
CA GLY A 57 -20.59 18.58 -0.17
C GLY A 57 -19.67 17.46 0.30
N SER A 58 -19.51 16.38 -0.48
CA SER A 58 -18.48 15.37 -0.24
C SER A 58 -17.11 15.86 -0.68
N HIS A 59 -16.06 15.45 0.03
CA HIS A 59 -14.69 15.78 -0.34
C HIS A 59 -14.23 14.97 -1.56
N TYR A 60 -13.41 15.59 -2.40
CA TYR A 60 -12.58 14.83 -3.33
C TYR A 60 -11.60 13.94 -2.55
N VAL A 61 -11.21 12.82 -3.14
CA VAL A 61 -10.37 11.81 -2.48
C VAL A 61 -9.26 11.38 -3.42
N ASN A 62 -8.04 11.36 -2.90
CA ASN A 62 -6.88 10.81 -3.61
C ASN A 62 -6.74 9.32 -3.32
N SER A 63 -6.17 8.60 -4.28
CA SER A 63 -5.77 7.20 -4.08
C SER A 63 -4.30 7.15 -3.71
N VAL A 64 -3.97 6.58 -2.54
CA VAL A 64 -2.59 6.37 -2.10
C VAL A 64 -2.38 4.90 -1.78
N LEU A 65 -1.26 4.36 -2.26
CA LEU A 65 -0.80 3.01 -1.93
C LEU A 65 0.71 3.05 -1.73
N ILE A 66 1.16 2.56 -0.59
CA ILE A 66 2.59 2.43 -0.26
C ILE A 66 2.89 0.98 0.06
N GLY A 67 4.03 0.47 -0.40
CA GLY A 67 4.40 -0.92 -0.14
C GLY A 67 5.83 -1.26 -0.57
N TYR A 68 6.24 -2.48 -0.25
CA TYR A 68 7.52 -3.04 -0.65
C TYR A 68 7.39 -4.52 -1.02
N ALA A 69 8.34 -5.02 -1.81
CA ALA A 69 8.36 -6.39 -2.30
C ALA A 69 9.80 -6.90 -2.59
N PRO A 70 10.05 -8.22 -2.47
CA PRO A 70 9.25 -9.21 -1.74
C PRO A 70 9.07 -8.87 -0.26
N ALA A 71 8.00 -9.35 0.38
CA ALA A 71 7.69 -9.02 1.77
C ALA A 71 8.71 -9.60 2.78
N ASP A 72 9.31 -10.76 2.47
CA ASP A 72 10.22 -11.47 3.35
C ASP A 72 11.70 -11.05 3.17
N ASP A 73 12.10 -10.70 1.94
CA ASP A 73 13.42 -10.18 1.59
C ASP A 73 13.28 -8.97 0.64
N PRO A 74 13.04 -7.76 1.16
CA PRO A 74 12.66 -6.60 0.35
C PRO A 74 13.75 -6.12 -0.62
N GLN A 75 13.37 -5.95 -1.89
CA GLN A 75 14.26 -5.48 -2.96
C GLN A 75 13.83 -4.15 -3.57
N ILE A 76 12.53 -3.87 -3.60
CA ILE A 76 11.95 -2.62 -4.10
C ILE A 76 10.90 -2.07 -3.13
N ALA A 77 10.88 -0.75 -2.96
CA ALA A 77 9.83 -0.02 -2.25
C ALA A 77 9.18 1.00 -3.20
N MET A 78 7.87 1.18 -3.08
CA MET A 78 7.08 2.01 -3.99
C MET A 78 6.03 2.81 -3.22
N ALA A 79 5.77 4.02 -3.71
CA ALA A 79 4.63 4.83 -3.31
C ALA A 79 3.90 5.31 -4.56
N VAL A 80 2.62 5.00 -4.66
CA VAL A 80 1.74 5.41 -5.74
C VAL A 80 0.74 6.43 -5.19
N VAL A 81 0.66 7.58 -5.85
CA VAL A 81 -0.31 8.63 -5.55
C VAL A 81 -1.07 8.96 -6.84
N LEU A 82 -2.39 8.80 -6.80
CA LEU A 82 -3.28 9.24 -7.86
C LEU A 82 -4.14 10.38 -7.33
N GLU A 83 -3.90 11.58 -7.85
CA GLU A 83 -4.70 12.75 -7.52
C GLU A 83 -6.13 12.59 -8.06
N TYR A 84 -7.12 12.91 -7.24
CA TYR A 84 -8.53 12.64 -7.51
C TYR A 84 -8.82 11.17 -7.85
N GLY A 85 -7.91 10.25 -7.51
CA GLY A 85 -7.97 8.84 -7.87
C GLY A 85 -9.01 8.04 -7.10
N GLY A 86 -9.77 8.67 -6.19
CA GLY A 86 -10.77 8.00 -5.36
C GLY A 86 -10.12 7.21 -4.22
N GLY A 87 -10.60 5.98 -3.97
CA GLY A 87 -10.09 5.17 -2.86
C GLY A 87 -8.72 4.54 -3.13
N GLY A 88 -7.95 4.27 -2.07
CA GLY A 88 -6.58 3.71 -2.14
C GLY A 88 -6.40 2.39 -2.92
N ALA A 89 -7.49 1.64 -3.15
CA ALA A 89 -7.44 0.42 -3.99
C ALA A 89 -7.19 0.72 -5.47
N ASN A 90 -7.55 1.91 -5.95
CA ASN A 90 -7.39 2.29 -7.36
C ASN A 90 -5.92 2.46 -7.77
N ALA A 91 -5.01 2.59 -6.81
CA ALA A 91 -3.57 2.63 -7.04
C ALA A 91 -2.91 1.23 -7.18
N ALA A 92 -3.63 0.16 -6.83
CA ALA A 92 -3.10 -1.21 -6.85
C ALA A 92 -2.72 -1.73 -8.25
N PRO A 93 -3.47 -1.46 -9.33
CA PRO A 93 -3.07 -1.86 -10.69
C PRO A 93 -1.75 -1.22 -11.15
N VAL A 94 -1.48 0.02 -10.73
CA VAL A 94 -0.22 0.72 -11.07
C VAL A 94 0.95 0.06 -10.36
N MET A 95 0.82 -0.22 -9.06
CA MET A 95 1.84 -0.95 -8.31
C MET A 95 2.09 -2.34 -8.90
N ARG A 96 1.02 -3.04 -9.33
CA ARG A 96 1.14 -4.35 -9.98
C ARG A 96 1.98 -4.27 -11.26
N ALA A 97 1.69 -3.30 -12.13
CA ALA A 97 2.45 -3.14 -13.38
C ALA A 97 3.96 -2.87 -13.14
N VAL A 98 4.29 -2.11 -12.09
CA VAL A 98 5.71 -1.89 -11.70
C VAL A 98 6.35 -3.18 -11.21
N LEU A 99 5.63 -3.99 -10.43
CA LEU A 99 6.13 -5.27 -9.94
C LEU A 99 6.36 -6.27 -11.08
N ASP A 100 5.43 -6.35 -12.03
CA ASP A 100 5.59 -7.17 -13.22
C ASP A 100 6.85 -6.76 -13.99
N ALA A 101 7.05 -5.45 -14.23
CA ALA A 101 8.22 -4.95 -14.95
C ALA A 101 9.56 -5.09 -14.19
N TRP A 102 9.54 -5.17 -12.85
CA TRP A 102 10.76 -5.29 -12.05
C TRP A 102 11.21 -6.75 -11.86
N PHE A 103 10.26 -7.68 -11.82
CA PHE A 103 10.51 -9.11 -11.53
C PHE A 103 10.31 -10.03 -12.74
N GLU A 104 10.18 -9.47 -13.94
CA GLU A 104 10.25 -10.19 -15.22
C GLU A 104 11.61 -10.89 -15.44
#